data_AF-A0A524Q3Q6-F1
#
_entry.id   AF-A0A524Q3Q6-F1
#
_cell.length_a   1.000
_cell.length_b   1.000
_cell.length_c   1.000
_cell.angle_alpha   90.00
_cell.angle_beta   90.00
_cell.angle_gamma   90.00
#
_symmetry.space_group_name_H-M   'P 1'
#
loop_
_entity.id
_entity.type
_entity.pdbx_description
1 polymer ?
#
loop_
_entity_poly.entity_id
_entity_poly.type
_entity_poly.pdbx_seq_one_letter_code
_entity_poly.pdbx_strand_id
1 'polypeptide(L)'
;MSVGVDIQRPSSEHLLPALYRAWRHNCKNKIVELFLVIFAVCATMGAERMMRIFALSDIHGDERHFDAAAPLMESADVVVISGDLMRAYSTRSAERILTRIERHARRIIAVPGNWDRDEVRLLLDERGYDVHGRGRSIDGIG
;
A
#
# COMPACT_ATOMS: atom_id res chain seq x y z
N MET A 1 24.07 3.02 -39.27
CA MET A 1 22.96 2.06 -39.26
C MET A 1 22.50 1.92 -37.81
N SER A 2 21.46 2.68 -37.45
CA SER A 2 20.86 2.71 -36.12
C SER A 2 19.70 1.71 -36.08
N VAL A 3 19.84 0.63 -35.33
CA VAL A 3 18.74 -0.31 -35.07
C VAL A 3 17.99 0.22 -33.86
N GLY A 4 16.89 0.92 -34.11
CA GLY A 4 15.94 1.33 -33.08
C GLY A 4 15.15 0.11 -32.62
N VAL A 5 15.31 -0.29 -31.37
CA VAL A 5 14.39 -1.23 -30.72
C VAL A 5 13.23 -0.38 -30.21
N ASP A 6 12.14 -0.39 -30.97
CA ASP A 6 10.85 0.15 -30.55
C ASP A 6 10.27 -0.77 -29.46
N ILE A 7 10.57 -0.45 -28.20
CA ILE A 7 9.93 -1.08 -27.05
C ILE A 7 8.58 -0.39 -26.88
N GLN A 8 7.56 -0.90 -27.58
CA GLN A 8 6.18 -0.48 -27.36
C GLN A 8 5.85 -0.59 -25.86
N ARG A 9 5.64 0.56 -25.22
CA ARG A 9 5.16 0.64 -23.84
C ARG A 9 3.77 -0.02 -23.80
N PRO A 10 3.53 -1.04 -22.94
CA PRO A 10 2.19 -1.56 -22.79
C PRO A 10 1.29 -0.47 -22.21
N SER A 11 0.16 -0.21 -22.87
CA SER A 11 -0.86 0.70 -22.37
C SER A 11 -1.36 0.22 -21.01
N SER A 12 -1.56 1.16 -20.08
CA SER A 12 -2.01 0.93 -18.70
C SER A 12 -3.31 0.12 -18.62
N GLU A 13 -4.11 0.10 -19.68
CA GLU A 13 -5.38 -0.62 -19.79
C GLU A 13 -5.23 -2.15 -19.77
N HIS A 14 -4.06 -2.71 -20.07
CA HIS A 14 -3.88 -4.17 -20.16
C HIS A 14 -3.21 -4.80 -18.94
N LEU A 15 -2.63 -4.00 -18.05
CA LEU A 15 -1.94 -4.47 -16.85
C LEU A 15 -2.92 -4.84 -15.72
N LEU A 16 -3.99 -4.07 -15.54
CA LEU A 16 -4.97 -4.31 -14.47
C LEU A 16 -5.73 -5.64 -14.63
N PRO A 17 -6.22 -6.03 -15.82
CA PRO A 17 -6.88 -7.32 -15.99
C PRO A 17 -5.91 -8.50 -15.87
N ALA A 18 -4.64 -8.32 -16.25
CA ALA A 18 -3.62 -9.37 -16.15
C ALA A 18 -3.20 -9.63 -14.69
N LEU A 19 -2.98 -8.56 -13.92
CA LEU A 19 -2.70 -8.63 -12.48
C LEU A 19 -3.90 -9.21 -11.71
N TYR A 20 -5.12 -8.79 -12.04
CA TYR A 20 -6.35 -9.34 -11.46
C TYR A 20 -6.54 -10.83 -11.77
N ARG A 21 -6.23 -11.27 -13.00
CA ARG A 21 -6.29 -12.70 -13.38
C ARG A 21 -5.22 -13.53 -12.66
N ALA A 22 -4.01 -13.01 -12.54
CA ALA A 22 -2.93 -13.66 -11.79
C ALA A 22 -3.28 -13.81 -10.30
N TRP A 23 -3.86 -12.75 -9.70
CA TRP A 23 -4.40 -12.78 -8.35
C TRP A 23 -5.53 -13.82 -8.18
N ARG A 24 -6.55 -13.78 -9.04
CA ARG A 24 -7.71 -14.69 -8.98
C ARG A 24 -7.33 -16.16 -9.15
N HIS A 25 -6.28 -16.46 -9.90
CA HIS A 25 -5.80 -17.82 -10.09
C HIS A 25 -5.09 -18.35 -8.82
N ASN A 26 -4.35 -17.50 -8.10
CA ASN A 26 -3.68 -17.87 -6.86
C ASN A 26 -4.64 -18.03 -5.66
N CYS A 27 -5.81 -17.36 -5.66
CA CYS A 27 -6.78 -17.44 -4.55
C CYS A 27 -7.56 -18.77 -4.46
N LYS A 28 -7.46 -19.68 -5.43
CA LYS A 28 -8.32 -20.89 -5.46
C LYS A 28 -7.80 -22.06 -4.61
N ASN A 29 -6.54 -22.04 -4.16
CA ASN A 29 -5.93 -23.17 -3.47
C ASN A 29 -5.34 -22.75 -2.12
N LYS A 30 -6.19 -22.36 -1.17
CA LYS A 30 -6.12 -22.66 0.29
C LYS A 30 -7.08 -21.76 1.07
N ILE A 31 -8.04 -22.45 1.69
CA ILE A 31 -8.92 -22.08 2.81
C ILE A 31 -8.33 -20.98 3.72
N VAL A 32 -9.06 -19.86 3.81
CA VAL A 32 -9.07 -18.79 4.84
C VAL A 32 -7.84 -18.67 5.74
N GLU A 33 -7.03 -17.64 5.51
CA GLU A 33 -6.87 -16.51 6.44
C GLU A 33 -5.71 -15.65 5.93
N LEU A 34 -5.99 -14.34 5.91
CA LEU A 34 -5.06 -13.25 5.71
C LEU A 34 -4.90 -12.70 4.27
N PHE A 35 -5.74 -11.71 3.98
CA PHE A 35 -5.71 -10.90 2.79
C PHE A 35 -4.80 -9.69 3.00
N LEU A 36 -3.49 -9.83 2.82
CA LEU A 36 -2.68 -8.65 2.55
C LEU A 36 -2.99 -8.19 1.12
N VAL A 37 -3.92 -7.25 0.98
CA VAL A 37 -4.29 -6.74 -0.34
C VAL A 37 -3.31 -5.63 -0.72
N ILE A 38 -2.27 -6.01 -1.45
CA ILE A 38 -1.30 -5.09 -2.01
C ILE A 38 -1.84 -4.53 -3.33
N PHE A 39 -2.11 -3.23 -3.38
CA PHE A 39 -2.42 -2.52 -4.62
C PHE A 39 -1.35 -1.48 -4.93
N ALA A 40 -0.80 -1.54 -6.15
CA ALA A 40 0.00 -0.46 -6.71
C ALA A 40 -0.93 0.40 -7.59
N VAL A 41 -1.08 1.69 -7.25
CA VAL A 41 -1.88 2.66 -8.00
C VAL A 41 -0.96 3.74 -8.55
N CYS A 42 -1.15 4.11 -9.80
CA CYS A 42 -0.40 5.17 -10.48
C CYS A 42 -1.32 6.35 -10.78
N ALA A 43 -0.93 7.56 -10.37
CA ALA A 43 -1.67 8.80 -10.62
C ALA A 43 -0.83 9.81 -11.44
N THR A 44 -1.47 10.64 -12.27
CA THR A 44 -0.79 11.57 -13.19
C THR A 44 -1.37 12.99 -13.15
N MET A 45 -0.49 14.00 -13.16
CA MET A 45 -0.79 15.39 -13.53
C MET A 45 0.25 15.89 -14.55
N GLY A 46 -0.15 16.13 -15.81
CA GLY A 46 0.72 16.77 -16.83
C GLY A 46 2.03 16.00 -17.13
N ALA A 47 2.96 16.63 -17.86
CA ALA A 47 4.22 16.03 -18.34
C ALA A 47 5.26 15.69 -17.24
N GLU A 48 4.84 15.60 -15.98
CA GLU A 48 5.67 15.38 -14.81
C GLU A 48 5.55 13.93 -14.31
N ARG A 49 6.57 13.46 -13.58
CA ARG A 49 6.73 12.07 -13.13
C ARG A 49 5.45 11.50 -12.49
N MET A 50 4.99 10.36 -13.00
CA MET A 50 3.83 9.61 -12.46
C MET A 50 4.02 9.28 -10.96
N MET A 51 3.04 9.67 -10.13
CA MET A 51 3.03 9.37 -8.71
C MET A 51 2.70 7.89 -8.50
N ARG A 52 3.53 7.22 -7.70
CA ARG A 52 3.37 5.82 -7.35
C ARG A 52 2.85 5.69 -5.92
N ILE A 53 1.69 5.09 -5.80
CA ILE A 53 1.01 4.84 -4.53
C ILE A 53 1.07 3.34 -4.26
N PHE A 54 1.53 2.96 -3.06
CA PHE A 54 1.52 1.58 -2.60
C PHE A 54 0.54 1.44 -1.44
N ALA A 55 -0.57 0.75 -1.66
CA ALA A 55 -1.64 0.61 -0.68
C ALA A 55 -1.57 -0.76 0.03
N LEU A 56 -1.80 -0.72 1.34
CA LEU A 56 -1.86 -1.84 2.26
C LEU A 56 -3.17 -1.78 3.06
N SER A 57 -3.78 -2.93 3.28
CA SER A 57 -5.00 -3.10 4.08
C SER A 57 -4.99 -4.46 4.76
N ASP A 58 -5.83 -4.64 5.79
CA ASP A 58 -6.15 -5.95 6.37
C ASP A 58 -4.90 -6.73 6.80
N ILE A 59 -3.90 -6.00 7.33
CA ILE A 59 -2.59 -6.54 7.68
C ILE A 59 -2.72 -7.53 8.84
N HIS A 60 -3.61 -7.25 9.80
CA HIS A 60 -3.85 -8.06 10.99
C HIS A 60 -2.57 -8.55 11.69
N GLY A 61 -1.57 -7.67 11.77
CA GLY A 61 -0.26 -7.96 12.34
C GLY A 61 0.56 -9.05 11.61
N ASP A 62 0.24 -9.39 10.36
CA ASP A 62 1.06 -10.29 9.57
C ASP A 62 2.24 -9.56 8.91
N GLU A 63 3.43 -10.11 9.16
CA GLU A 63 4.69 -9.58 8.66
C GLU A 63 5.29 -10.45 7.55
N ARG A 64 4.71 -11.62 7.25
CA ARG A 64 5.32 -12.64 6.36
C ARG A 64 5.70 -12.12 4.97
N HIS A 65 4.98 -11.12 4.46
CA HIS A 65 5.16 -10.59 3.10
C HIS A 65 5.93 -9.27 3.05
N PHE A 66 6.37 -8.74 4.20
CA PHE A 66 7.00 -7.41 4.26
C PHE A 66 8.33 -7.35 3.51
N ASP A 67 9.15 -8.40 3.60
CA ASP A 67 10.43 -8.43 2.88
C ASP A 67 10.24 -8.46 1.36
N ALA A 68 9.19 -9.13 0.89
CA ALA A 68 8.81 -9.13 -0.53
C ALA A 68 8.18 -7.79 -0.96
N ALA A 69 7.48 -7.10 -0.05
CA ALA A 69 6.87 -5.80 -0.30
C ALA A 69 7.85 -4.62 -0.17
N ALA A 70 9.00 -4.80 0.50
CA ALA A 70 9.97 -3.75 0.75
C ALA A 70 10.42 -3.00 -0.51
N PRO A 71 10.82 -3.67 -1.62
CA PRO A 71 11.20 -2.96 -2.85
C PRO A 71 10.04 -2.15 -3.46
N LEU A 72 8.79 -2.60 -3.27
CA LEU A 72 7.61 -1.90 -3.75
C LEU A 72 7.38 -0.63 -2.92
N MET A 73 7.45 -0.72 -1.60
CA MET A 73 7.36 0.41 -0.67
C MET A 73 8.45 1.46 -0.92
N GLU A 74 9.70 1.02 -1.14
CA GLU A 74 10.84 1.91 -1.43
C GLU A 74 10.69 2.65 -2.78
N SER A 75 10.04 2.01 -3.75
CA SER A 75 9.81 2.58 -5.08
C SER A 75 8.61 3.53 -5.14
N ALA A 76 7.77 3.56 -4.10
CA ALA A 76 6.57 4.36 -4.02
C ALA A 76 6.86 5.78 -3.51
N ASP A 77 6.06 6.75 -3.96
CA ASP A 77 6.09 8.12 -3.43
C ASP A 77 5.32 8.21 -2.10
N VAL A 78 4.29 7.39 -1.95
CA VAL A 78 3.48 7.30 -0.75
C VAL A 78 3.02 5.86 -0.51
N VAL A 79 3.06 5.45 0.75
CA VAL A 79 2.39 4.24 1.24
C VAL A 79 1.07 4.65 1.89
N VAL A 80 -0.01 4.00 1.47
CA VAL A 80 -1.37 4.22 2.00
C VAL A 80 -1.76 3.01 2.84
N ILE A 81 -2.22 3.24 4.05
CA ILE A 81 -2.71 2.20 4.96
C ILE A 81 -4.21 2.41 5.15
N SER A 82 -5.03 1.47 4.68
CA SER A 82 -6.50 1.53 4.79
C SER A 82 -7.08 0.76 5.98
N GLY A 83 -6.26 0.54 7.01
CA GLY A 83 -6.69 0.03 8.31
C GLY A 83 -6.40 -1.45 8.56
N ASP A 84 -6.99 -1.94 9.64
CA ASP A 84 -6.90 -3.30 10.18
C ASP A 84 -5.45 -3.74 10.41
N LEU A 85 -4.72 -2.89 11.14
CA LEU A 85 -3.31 -3.08 11.48
C LEU A 85 -3.10 -4.13 12.58
N MET A 86 -4.02 -4.20 13.54
CA MET A 86 -3.82 -5.02 14.75
C MET A 86 -4.09 -6.50 14.55
N ARG A 87 -3.26 -7.32 15.21
CA ARG A 87 -3.62 -8.69 15.58
C ARG A 87 -4.11 -8.74 17.03
N ALA A 88 -5.22 -9.44 17.27
CA ALA A 88 -5.73 -9.72 18.61
C ALA A 88 -5.84 -8.47 19.51
N TYR A 89 -6.24 -7.33 18.93
CA TYR A 89 -6.43 -6.05 19.63
C TYR A 89 -5.18 -5.50 20.35
N SER A 90 -3.98 -5.83 19.87
CA SER A 90 -2.73 -5.36 20.46
C SER A 90 -2.18 -4.13 19.74
N THR A 91 -2.18 -2.97 20.41
CA THR A 91 -1.56 -1.73 19.90
C THR A 91 -0.07 -1.92 19.60
N ARG A 92 0.63 -2.75 20.39
CA ARG A 92 2.02 -3.12 20.14
C ARG A 92 2.20 -3.86 18.81
N SER A 93 1.19 -4.61 18.36
CA SER A 93 1.21 -5.22 17.03
C SER A 93 1.15 -4.15 15.94
N ALA A 94 0.25 -3.18 16.05
CA ALA A 94 0.17 -2.07 15.11
C ALA A 94 1.47 -1.25 15.08
N GLU A 95 2.05 -0.97 16.25
CA GLU A 95 3.33 -0.27 16.37
C GLU A 95 4.48 -0.98 15.64
N ARG A 96 4.57 -2.31 15.79
CA ARG A 96 5.57 -3.13 15.08
C ARG A 96 5.38 -3.08 13.57
N ILE A 97 4.14 -3.17 13.10
CA ILE A 97 3.80 -3.06 11.68
C ILE A 97 4.22 -1.69 11.14
N LEU A 98 3.79 -0.60 11.77
CA LEU A 98 4.12 0.76 11.35
C LEU A 98 5.64 0.97 11.31
N THR A 99 6.35 0.51 12.34
CA THR A 99 7.82 0.58 12.42
C THR A 99 8.50 -0.20 11.29
N ARG A 100 7.88 -1.25 10.75
CA ARG A 100 8.41 -1.98 9.59
C ARG A 100 8.14 -1.23 8.29
N ILE A 101 6.95 -0.65 8.12
CA ILE A 101 6.60 0.17 6.95
C ILE A 101 7.53 1.39 6.85
N GLU A 102 7.76 2.08 7.97
CA GLU A 102 8.60 3.28 8.07
C GLU A 102 10.05 3.09 7.59
N ARG A 103 10.58 1.87 7.65
CA ARG A 103 11.94 1.58 7.17
C ARG A 103 12.07 1.69 5.66
N HIS A 104 10.97 1.58 4.93
CA HIS A 104 10.93 1.49 3.47
C HIS A 104 10.12 2.64 2.85
N ALA A 105 9.08 3.10 3.54
CA ALA A 105 8.18 4.14 3.03
C ALA A 105 8.78 5.54 3.17
N ARG A 106 8.73 6.33 2.09
CA ARG A 106 9.12 7.75 2.12
C ARG A 106 8.09 8.64 2.81
N ARG A 107 6.81 8.35 2.58
CA ARG A 107 5.65 9.06 3.11
C ARG A 107 4.58 8.03 3.42
N ILE A 108 3.86 8.22 4.52
CA ILE A 108 2.76 7.36 4.94
C ILE A 108 1.53 8.23 5.17
N ILE A 109 0.38 7.76 4.66
CA ILE A 109 -0.93 8.22 5.11
C ILE A 109 -1.77 7.01 5.50
N ALA A 110 -2.59 7.16 6.52
CA ALA A 110 -3.30 6.05 7.11
C ALA A 110 -4.68 6.45 7.61
N VAL A 111 -5.60 5.49 7.57
CA VAL A 111 -6.87 5.53 8.32
C VAL A 111 -6.97 4.27 9.18
N PRO A 112 -7.55 4.34 10.38
CA PRO A 112 -7.83 3.15 11.18
C PRO A 112 -8.91 2.30 10.51
N GLY A 113 -8.80 0.98 10.62
CA GLY A 113 -9.83 0.05 10.19
C GLY A 113 -10.90 -0.16 11.27
N ASN A 114 -11.92 -0.96 10.97
CA ASN A 114 -13.00 -1.22 11.94
C ASN A 114 -12.55 -2.16 13.07
N TRP A 115 -11.48 -2.94 12.87
CA TRP A 115 -10.87 -3.75 13.92
C TRP A 115 -9.82 -2.99 14.74
N ASP A 116 -9.42 -1.82 14.25
CA ASP A 116 -8.52 -0.93 14.96
C ASP A 116 -9.29 -0.13 16.02
N ARG A 117 -8.80 -0.16 17.26
CA ARG A 117 -9.35 0.62 18.36
C ARG A 117 -8.79 2.04 18.35
N ASP A 118 -9.37 2.91 19.17
CA ASP A 118 -8.96 4.32 19.28
C ASP A 118 -7.46 4.48 19.57
N GLU A 119 -6.82 3.53 20.26
CA GLU A 119 -5.39 3.56 20.51
C GLU A 119 -4.55 3.48 19.22
N VAL A 120 -5.02 2.79 18.18
CA VAL A 120 -4.36 2.77 16.88
C VAL A 120 -4.52 4.11 16.19
N ARG A 121 -5.70 4.72 16.28
CA ARG A 121 -5.91 6.06 15.72
C ARG A 121 -4.99 7.08 16.39
N LEU A 122 -4.89 7.05 17.72
CA LEU A 122 -3.98 7.90 18.48
C LEU A 122 -2.52 7.68 18.04
N LEU A 123 -2.10 6.41 17.90
CA LEU A 123 -0.77 6.06 17.39
C LEU A 123 -0.52 6.60 15.98
N LEU A 124 -1.51 6.54 15.07
CA LEU A 124 -1.40 7.09 13.72
C LEU A 124 -1.32 8.62 13.72
N ASP A 125 -2.07 9.28 14.60
CA ASP A 125 -2.05 10.75 14.73
C ASP A 125 -0.73 11.24 15.35
N GLU A 126 -0.25 10.57 16.41
CA GLU A 126 1.06 10.84 17.04
C GLU A 126 2.23 10.72 16.05
N ARG A 127 2.15 9.77 15.10
CA ARG A 127 3.16 9.60 14.04
C ARG A 127 2.92 10.51 12.82
N GLY A 128 1.82 11.28 12.79
CA GLY A 128 1.50 12.22 11.72
C GLY A 128 0.97 11.58 10.43
N TYR A 129 0.40 10.38 10.53
CA TYR A 129 -0.12 9.60 9.39
C TYR A 129 -1.64 9.67 9.26
N ASP A 130 -2.36 9.90 10.35
CA ASP A 130 -3.83 9.86 10.36
C ASP A 130 -4.45 10.90 9.41
N VAL A 131 -5.30 10.41 8.52
CA VAL A 131 -6.17 11.23 7.67
C VAL A 131 -7.65 10.88 7.88
N HIS A 132 -8.01 10.19 8.97
CA HIS A 132 -9.40 9.82 9.21
C HIS A 132 -10.32 11.04 9.32
N GLY A 133 -11.34 11.10 8.47
CA GLY A 133 -12.25 12.24 8.36
C GLY A 133 -11.62 13.50 7.75
N ARG A 134 -10.42 13.39 7.18
CA ARG A 134 -9.63 14.47 6.58
C ARG A 134 -9.16 14.07 5.18
N GLY A 135 -8.79 15.05 4.37
CA GLY A 135 -8.09 14.85 3.10
C GLY A 135 -6.66 15.39 3.19
N ARG A 136 -5.75 14.83 2.40
CA ARG A 136 -4.36 15.33 2.29
C ARG A 136 -3.91 15.27 0.84
N SER A 137 -3.62 16.42 0.26
CA SER A 137 -2.98 16.49 -1.06
C SER A 137 -1.47 16.32 -0.94
N ILE A 138 -0.89 15.45 -1.76
CA ILE A 138 0.54 15.19 -1.85
C ILE A 138 0.94 15.45 -3.30
N ASP A 139 1.88 16.39 -3.50
CA ASP A 139 2.35 16.80 -4.83
C ASP A 139 1.20 17.16 -5.81
N GLY A 140 0.15 17.80 -5.28
CA GLY A 140 -1.03 18.23 -6.06
C GLY A 140 -2.12 17.16 -6.26
N ILE A 141 -1.92 15.94 -5.74
CA ILE A 141 -2.85 14.80 -5.88
C ILE A 141 -3.51 14.52 -4.52
N GLY A 142 -4.85 14.52 -4.43
CA GLY A 142 -5.60 14.23 -3.20
C GLY A 142 -7.11 14.26 -3.37
#